data_AF-A0A7T4F2D3-F1
#
_entry.id   AF-A0A7T4F2D3-F1
#
_cell.length_a   1.000
_cell.length_b   1.000
_cell.length_c   1.000
_cell.angle_alpha   90.00
_cell.angle_beta   90.00
_cell.angle_gamma   90.00
#
_symmetry.space_group_name_H-M   'P 1'
#
loop_
_entity.id
_entity.type
_entity.pdbx_description
1 polymer ?
#
loop_
_entity_poly.entity_id
_entity_poly.type
_entity_poly.pdbx_seq_one_letter_code
_entity_poly.pdbx_strand_id
1 'polypeptide(L)'
;MNKNKKGFTLIEIIIALALISIISIYLLPSLFSIYENSRKIKDDSKILFTMQKVLEISKNRDEGEYEDLENGFKINTRIESYNENLKYIEVVCDKYNLEVVVKK
;
A
#
# COMPACT_ATOMS: atom_id res chain seq x y z
N MET A 1 12.86 44.79 -38.66
CA MET A 1 12.49 43.57 -37.90
C MET A 1 11.93 43.99 -36.54
N ASN A 2 10.62 44.27 -36.45
CA ASN A 2 10.02 44.83 -35.24
C ASN A 2 9.35 43.71 -34.44
N LYS A 3 10.04 43.15 -33.44
CA LYS A 3 9.48 42.14 -32.53
C LYS A 3 8.89 42.86 -31.32
N ASN A 4 7.60 43.19 -31.38
CA ASN A 4 6.83 43.63 -30.21
C ASN A 4 6.69 42.46 -29.23
N LYS A 5 7.69 42.25 -28.37
CA LYS A 5 7.55 41.36 -27.22
C LYS A 5 6.76 42.08 -26.14
N LYS A 6 5.42 42.07 -26.25
CA LYS A 6 4.54 42.49 -25.15
C LYS A 6 4.69 41.46 -24.03
N GLY A 7 5.36 41.84 -22.94
CA GLY A 7 5.40 41.06 -21.72
C GLY A 7 4.07 41.15 -20.97
N PHE A 8 3.85 40.23 -20.03
CA PHE A 8 2.73 40.32 -19.11
C PHE A 8 2.86 41.54 -18.22
N THR A 9 1.75 42.24 -18.01
CA THR A 9 1.67 43.33 -17.04
C THR A 9 1.63 42.76 -15.62
N LEU A 10 2.08 43.57 -14.65
CA LEU A 10 2.09 43.17 -13.24
C LEU A 10 0.68 42.82 -12.74
N ILE A 11 -0.34 43.57 -13.20
CA ILE A 11 -1.72 43.35 -12.79
C ILE A 11 -2.28 42.02 -13.31
N GLU A 12 -1.94 41.62 -14.53
CA GLU A 12 -2.34 40.32 -15.09
C GLU A 12 -1.76 39.15 -14.28
N ILE A 13 -0.52 39.28 -13.80
CA ILE A 13 0.11 38.27 -12.94
C ILE A 13 -0.59 38.17 -11.59
N ILE A 14 -0.93 39.31 -10.97
CA ILE A 14 -1.64 39.35 -9.67
C ILE A 14 -3.01 38.69 -9.80
N ILE A 15 -3.77 39.02 -10.85
CA ILE A 15 -5.09 38.44 -11.09
C ILE A 15 -4.98 36.93 -11.35
N ALA A 16 -4.01 36.50 -12.16
CA ALA A 16 -3.78 35.09 -12.43
C ALA A 16 -3.43 34.30 -11.15
N LEU A 17 -2.54 34.84 -10.31
CA LEU A 17 -2.18 34.23 -9.03
C LEU A 17 -3.36 34.15 -8.07
N ALA A 18 -4.21 35.18 -8.02
CA ALA A 18 -5.42 35.18 -7.20
C ALA A 18 -6.38 34.05 -7.62
N LEU A 19 -6.61 33.90 -8.92
CA LEU A 19 -7.47 32.82 -9.45
C LEU A 19 -6.90 31.43 -9.17
N ILE A 20 -5.60 31.23 -9.40
CA ILE A 20 -4.92 29.95 -9.10
C ILE A 20 -5.01 29.64 -7.60
N SER A 21 -4.86 30.66 -6.74
CA SER A 21 -4.91 30.48 -5.29
C SER A 21 -6.29 30.03 -4.82
N ILE A 22 -7.36 30.66 -5.32
CA ILE A 22 -8.75 30.26 -5.00
C ILE A 22 -8.99 28.81 -5.40
N ILE A 23 -8.64 28.45 -6.63
CA ILE A 23 -8.83 27.09 -7.16
C ILE A 23 -8.01 26.07 -6.34
N SER A 24 -6.77 26.41 -6.00
CA SER A 24 -5.85 25.52 -5.27
C SER A 24 -6.31 25.24 -3.84
N ILE A 25 -6.94 26.20 -3.14
CA ILE A 25 -7.43 26.00 -1.77
C ILE A 25 -8.45 24.87 -1.70
N TYR A 26 -9.32 24.74 -2.71
CA TYR A 26 -10.32 23.66 -2.75
C TYR A 26 -9.75 22.33 -3.25
N LEU A 27 -8.81 22.37 -4.20
CA LEU A 27 -8.24 21.16 -4.80
C LEU A 27 -7.20 20.47 -3.92
N LEU A 28 -6.32 21.23 -3.25
CA LEU A 28 -5.23 20.69 -2.44
C LEU A 28 -5.69 19.66 -1.38
N PRO A 29 -6.71 19.92 -0.53
CA PRO A 29 -7.14 18.93 0.47
C PRO A 29 -7.64 17.63 -0.19
N SER A 30 -8.34 17.72 -1.32
CA SER A 30 -8.79 16.54 -2.06
C SER A 30 -7.60 15.74 -2.60
N LEU A 31 -6.59 16.41 -3.18
CA LEU A 31 -5.40 15.75 -3.71
C LEU A 31 -4.60 15.08 -2.60
N PHE A 32 -4.45 15.73 -1.44
CA PHE A 32 -3.78 15.12 -0.28
C PHE A 32 -4.53 13.90 0.24
N SER A 33 -5.86 13.96 0.35
CA SER A 33 -6.68 12.81 0.76
C SER A 33 -6.55 11.63 -0.20
N ILE A 34 -6.60 11.89 -1.52
CA ILE A 34 -6.42 10.84 -2.54
C ILE A 34 -5.02 10.25 -2.42
N TYR A 35 -4.00 11.10 -2.29
CA TYR A 35 -2.61 10.65 -2.17
C TYR A 35 -2.38 9.77 -0.93
N GLU A 36 -2.91 10.18 0.22
CA GLU A 36 -2.81 9.39 1.46
C GLU A 36 -3.57 8.07 1.32
N ASN A 37 -4.77 8.08 0.74
CA ASN A 37 -5.55 6.87 0.53
C ASN A 37 -4.85 5.91 -0.46
N SER A 38 -4.33 6.42 -1.57
CA SER A 38 -3.54 5.64 -2.52
C SER A 38 -2.28 5.05 -1.89
N ARG A 39 -1.63 5.78 -0.98
CA ARG A 39 -0.49 5.26 -0.23
C ARG A 39 -0.93 4.09 0.68
N LYS A 40 -1.99 4.27 1.47
CA LYS A 40 -2.55 3.22 2.33
C LYS A 40 -2.93 1.97 1.54
N ILE A 41 -3.68 2.13 0.45
CA ILE A 41 -4.09 1.02 -0.42
C ILE A 41 -2.88 0.27 -0.98
N LYS A 42 -1.86 1.00 -1.43
CA LYS A 42 -0.62 0.39 -1.95
C LYS A 42 0.12 -0.39 -0.88
N ASP A 43 0.23 0.16 0.33
CA ASP A 43 0.94 -0.48 1.43
C ASP A 43 0.16 -1.73 1.91
N ASP A 44 -1.16 -1.63 2.10
CA ASP A 44 -2.05 -2.75 2.43
C ASP A 44 -1.98 -3.86 1.36
N SER A 45 -1.97 -3.48 0.06
CA SER A 45 -1.82 -4.45 -1.04
C SER A 45 -0.46 -5.16 -0.97
N LYS A 46 0.62 -4.41 -0.71
CA LYS A 46 1.97 -4.97 -0.60
C LYS A 46 2.05 -5.97 0.56
N ILE A 47 1.45 -5.65 1.71
CA ILE A 47 1.37 -6.56 2.85
C ILE A 47 0.63 -7.84 2.44
N LEU A 48 -0.57 -7.72 1.86
CA LEU A 48 -1.39 -8.87 1.49
C LEU A 48 -0.68 -9.80 0.48
N PHE A 49 -0.07 -9.25 -0.57
CA PHE A 49 0.70 -10.05 -1.53
C PHE A 49 1.89 -10.77 -0.88
N THR A 50 2.56 -10.09 0.05
CA THR A 50 3.70 -10.68 0.77
C THR A 50 3.24 -11.80 1.69
N MET A 51 2.14 -11.60 2.42
CA MET A 51 1.53 -12.65 3.25
C MET A 51 1.08 -13.85 2.42
N GLN A 52 0.46 -13.64 1.25
CA GLN A 52 0.08 -14.73 0.35
C GLN A 52 1.30 -15.51 -0.15
N LYS A 53 2.41 -14.83 -0.45
CA LYS A 53 3.67 -15.48 -0.82
C LYS A 53 4.19 -16.36 0.33
N VAL A 54 4.23 -15.83 1.55
CA VAL A 54 4.68 -16.59 2.73
C VAL A 54 3.74 -17.76 3.02
N LEU A 55 2.42 -17.56 2.90
CA LEU A 55 1.41 -18.60 3.03
C LEU A 55 1.66 -19.73 2.03
N GLU A 56 1.93 -19.42 0.76
CA GLU A 56 2.21 -20.44 -0.25
C GLU A 56 3.51 -21.22 0.05
N ILE A 57 4.56 -20.54 0.50
CA ILE A 57 5.82 -21.18 0.90
C ILE A 57 5.58 -22.10 2.10
N SER A 58 4.79 -21.64 3.07
CA SER A 58 4.49 -22.37 4.31
C SER A 58 3.70 -23.66 4.10
N LYS A 59 2.96 -23.79 2.99
CA LYS A 59 2.31 -25.07 2.60
C LYS A 59 3.29 -26.21 2.44
N ASN A 60 4.55 -25.93 2.14
CA ASN A 60 5.60 -26.95 1.99
C ASN A 60 6.48 -27.08 3.25
N ARG A 61 6.19 -26.32 4.32
CA ARG A 61 6.92 -26.40 5.59
C ARG A 61 6.29 -27.43 6.51
N ASP A 62 7.11 -27.93 7.43
CA ASP A 62 6.70 -28.78 8.53
C ASP A 62 5.90 -27.99 9.57
N GLU A 63 5.28 -28.70 10.50
CA GLU A 63 4.56 -28.10 11.62
C GLU A 63 5.52 -27.32 12.54
N GLY A 64 5.12 -26.13 12.98
CA GLY A 64 5.96 -25.24 13.77
C GLY A 64 5.63 -23.76 13.60
N GLU A 65 6.39 -22.93 14.31
CA GLU A 65 6.32 -21.47 14.23
C GLU A 65 7.51 -20.94 13.43
N TYR A 66 7.23 -20.02 12.51
CA TYR A 66 8.23 -19.43 11.63
C TYR A 66 8.07 -17.91 11.60
N GLU A 67 9.19 -17.24 11.38
CA GLU A 67 9.24 -15.80 11.17
C GLU A 67 9.96 -15.50 9.87
N ASP A 68 9.27 -14.82 8.95
CA ASP A 68 9.79 -14.44 7.64
C ASP A 68 9.89 -12.92 7.53
N LEU A 69 11.03 -12.42 7.07
CA LEU A 69 11.24 -11.01 6.73
C LEU A 69 11.17 -10.84 5.22
N GLU A 70 10.00 -10.48 4.71
CA GLU A 70 9.75 -10.35 3.28
C GLU A 70 9.26 -8.93 2.97
N ASN A 71 9.82 -8.29 1.93
CA ASN A 71 9.44 -6.93 1.52
C ASN A 71 9.53 -5.84 2.62
N GLY A 72 10.31 -6.08 3.67
CA GLY A 72 10.45 -5.21 4.84
C GLY A 72 9.38 -5.43 5.93
N PHE A 73 8.52 -6.44 5.77
CA PHE A 73 7.50 -6.83 6.74
C PHE A 73 7.94 -8.10 7.48
N LYS A 74 7.73 -8.11 8.79
CA LYS A 74 7.92 -9.30 9.64
C LYS A 74 6.60 -10.06 9.69
N ILE A 75 6.62 -11.27 9.15
CA ILE A 75 5.46 -12.12 8.98
C ILE A 75 5.64 -13.34 9.87
N ASN A 76 4.71 -13.55 10.79
CA ASN A 76 4.71 -14.71 11.67
C ASN A 76 3.80 -15.77 11.08
N THR A 77 4.30 -17.00 10.98
CA THR A 77 3.55 -18.14 10.47
C THR A 77 3.46 -19.21 11.54
N ARG A 78 2.27 -19.74 11.78
CA ARG A 78 2.02 -20.86 12.68
C ARG A 78 1.42 -22.01 11.89
N ILE A 79 2.04 -23.17 11.96
CA ILE A 79 1.62 -24.38 11.25
C ILE A 79 1.32 -25.46 12.29
N GLU A 80 0.08 -25.93 12.31
CA GLU A 80 -0.39 -26.93 13.27
C GLU A 80 -1.06 -28.10 12.58
N SER A 81 -0.97 -29.29 13.19
CA SER A 81 -1.76 -30.43 12.74
C SER A 81 -3.25 -30.14 12.92
N TYR A 82 -4.01 -30.13 11.82
CA TYR A 82 -5.48 -30.03 11.87
C TYR A 82 -6.11 -31.42 12.06
N ASN A 83 -5.61 -32.41 11.33
CA ASN A 83 -5.92 -33.83 11.54
C ASN A 83 -4.78 -34.72 10.96
N GLU A 84 -4.98 -36.04 10.88
CA GLU A 84 -3.97 -36.98 10.38
C GLU A 84 -3.44 -36.64 8.97
N ASN A 85 -4.26 -36.02 8.12
CA ASN A 85 -3.94 -35.75 6.71
C ASN A 85 -3.90 -34.26 6.35
N LEU A 86 -4.28 -33.37 7.26
CA LEU A 86 -4.40 -31.93 7.03
C LEU A 86 -3.59 -31.15 8.07
N LYS A 87 -2.99 -30.05 7.62
CA LYS A 87 -2.36 -29.03 8.46
C LYS A 87 -3.07 -27.70 8.30
N TYR A 88 -3.18 -26.97 9.40
CA TYR A 88 -3.65 -25.61 9.48
C TYR A 88 -2.45 -24.67 9.45
N ILE A 89 -2.57 -23.59 8.69
CA ILE A 89 -1.52 -22.60 8.51
C ILE A 89 -2.15 -21.23 8.75
N GLU A 90 -1.58 -20.49 9.69
CA GLU A 90 -1.94 -19.13 10.02
C GLU A 90 -0.74 -18.22 9.72
N VAL A 91 -0.99 -17.11 9.03
CA VAL A 91 0.02 -16.09 8.68
C VAL A 91 -0.46 -14.74 9.16
N VAL A 92 0.29 -14.14 10.08
CA VAL A 92 -0.06 -12.87 10.74
C VAL A 92 0.98 -11.80 10.41
N CYS A 93 0.49 -10.62 10.01
CA CYS A 93 1.31 -9.43 9.82
C CYS A 93 0.50 -8.16 10.16
N ASP A 94 1.00 -7.35 11.09
CA ASP A 94 0.31 -6.17 11.63
C ASP A 94 -1.14 -6.46 12.07
N LYS A 95 -2.12 -5.95 11.32
CA LYS A 95 -3.57 -6.06 11.58
C LYS A 95 -4.24 -7.16 10.76
N TYR A 96 -3.49 -7.88 9.93
CA TYR A 96 -4.00 -8.87 8.98
C TYR A 96 -3.68 -10.28 9.44
N ASN A 97 -4.65 -11.18 9.29
CA ASN A 97 -4.50 -12.61 9.46
C ASN A 97 -4.96 -13.33 8.17
N LEU A 98 -4.16 -14.28 7.70
CA LEU A 98 -4.52 -15.20 6.62
C LEU A 98 -4.43 -16.63 7.12
N GLU A 99 -5.48 -17.40 6.87
CA GLU A 99 -5.61 -18.76 7.40
C GLU A 99 -5.96 -19.72 6.26
N VAL A 100 -5.34 -20.90 6.26
CA VAL A 100 -5.67 -21.95 5.28
C VAL A 100 -5.45 -23.33 5.88
N VAL A 101 -6.33 -24.27 5.53
CA VAL A 101 -6.13 -25.69 5.80
C VAL A 101 -5.72 -26.37 4.51
N VAL A 102 -4.59 -27.07 4.54
CA VAL A 102 -4.05 -27.80 3.38
C VAL A 102 -3.72 -29.24 3.74
N LYS A 103 -3.62 -30.10 2.73
CA LYS A 103 -3.16 -31.48 2.93
C LYS A 103 -1.69 -31.47 3.39
N LYS A 104 -1.36 -32.36 4.33
CA LYS A 104 0.02 -32.60 4.74
C LYS A 104 0.87 -33.10 3.57
#